data_AF-A0ABD2KSX8-F1
#
_entry.id   AF-A0ABD2KSX8-F1
#
_cell.length_a   1.000
_cell.length_b   1.000
_cell.length_c   1.000
_cell.angle_alpha   90.00
_cell.angle_beta   90.00
_cell.angle_gamma   90.00
#
_symmetry.space_group_name_H-M   'P 1'
#
loop_
_entity.id
_entity.type
_entity.pdbx_description
1 polymer ?
#
loop_
_entity_poly.entity_id
_entity_poly.type
_entity_poly.pdbx_seq_one_letter_code
_entity_poly.pdbx_strand_id
1 'polypeptide(L)'
;MFRSNATQTDNQCCGEKMTYRMKLNESCAILGKKFDCSFAWLLERYKLSDKYAIKADTGVKFPGHSKFVFVTAASANYFPSLRMLIANIKEHFGCQQKIIAYDLGNVTKNSTMMVELNSVCNLEWRIFDFSQMVQGRVRHLKSYAWKIFAMADVLLEYDTVIWVDTSIFFASDNLTTILKPLQNAKIGSVQLMGNTGHGKNIATHPGMYEFLPMAANFGPTKTNESGNDDPPQFESGFVILQKTEQTRQLMKWHNLNY
;
A
#
# COMPACT_ATOMS: atom_id res chain seq x y z
N MET A 1 -2.45 20.47 48.22
CA MET A 1 -1.24 20.69 47.41
C MET A 1 -0.47 19.38 47.46
N PHE A 2 -0.35 18.60 46.40
CA PHE A 2 0.19 18.92 45.09
C PHE A 2 -0.69 18.39 43.96
N ARG A 3 -1.17 19.29 43.09
CA ARG A 3 -1.63 18.95 41.74
C ARG A 3 -0.37 18.90 40.87
N SER A 4 0.03 17.74 40.38
CA SER A 4 0.92 17.69 39.22
C SER A 4 0.06 17.85 37.98
N ASN A 5 0.03 19.08 37.46
CA ASN A 5 -0.38 19.33 36.08
C ASN A 5 0.69 18.74 35.17
N ALA A 6 0.53 17.49 34.74
CA ALA A 6 1.22 16.96 33.57
C ALA A 6 0.62 17.66 32.33
N THR A 7 1.26 18.76 31.98
CA THR A 7 0.99 19.64 30.86
C THR A 7 1.57 18.99 29.59
N GLN A 8 0.70 18.75 28.60
CA GLN A 8 0.97 18.64 27.16
C GLN A 8 2.43 18.38 26.72
N THR A 9 2.83 17.13 26.49
CA THR A 9 3.93 16.80 25.57
C THR A 9 3.83 15.34 25.08
N ASP A 10 4.07 15.11 23.78
CA ASP A 10 4.69 13.89 23.24
C ASP A 10 3.89 12.89 22.35
N ASN A 11 2.73 13.26 21.77
CA ASN A 11 2.09 12.46 20.68
C ASN A 11 2.40 12.96 19.26
N GLN A 12 3.30 13.94 19.16
CA GLN A 12 3.62 14.62 17.91
C GLN A 12 5.12 14.66 17.69
N CYS A 13 5.51 14.78 16.42
CA CYS A 13 6.87 15.07 16.00
C CYS A 13 6.82 16.34 15.16
N CYS A 14 7.24 17.47 15.75
CA CYS A 14 7.19 18.78 15.09
C CYS A 14 5.81 19.15 14.52
N GLY A 15 4.75 18.94 15.31
CA GLY A 15 3.35 19.23 14.90
C GLY A 15 2.67 18.11 14.09
N GLU A 16 3.41 17.11 13.61
CA GLU A 16 2.84 15.94 12.93
C GLU A 16 2.29 14.95 13.95
N LYS A 17 1.06 14.45 13.76
CA LYS A 17 0.48 13.42 14.61
C LYS A 17 1.10 12.06 14.30
N MET A 18 1.80 11.50 15.28
CA MET A 18 2.57 10.26 15.16
C MET A 18 2.01 9.15 16.03
N THR A 19 0.74 9.27 16.44
CA THR A 19 0.01 8.26 17.19
C THR A 19 -1.27 7.94 16.44
N TYR A 20 -1.46 6.67 16.09
CA TYR A 20 -2.72 6.22 15.49
C TYR A 20 -3.86 6.30 16.51
N ARG A 21 -5.02 6.75 16.06
CA ARG A 21 -6.23 6.85 16.89
C ARG A 21 -7.35 6.04 16.24
N MET A 22 -7.69 4.92 16.86
CA MET A 22 -8.88 4.15 16.51
C MET A 22 -10.09 4.71 17.26
N LYS A 23 -11.10 5.20 16.54
CA LYS A 23 -12.39 5.56 17.16
C LYS A 23 -13.25 4.31 17.29
N LEU A 24 -13.78 4.07 18.49
CA LEU A 24 -14.76 3.01 18.74
C LEU A 24 -16.19 3.54 18.64
N ASN A 25 -16.41 4.74 19.17
CA ASN A 25 -17.64 5.52 19.05
C ASN A 25 -17.32 7.01 19.26
N GLU A 26 -18.34 7.85 19.43
CA GLU A 26 -18.14 9.30 19.59
C GLU A 26 -17.37 9.70 20.86
N SER A 27 -17.50 8.93 21.94
CA SER A 27 -16.88 9.24 23.25
C SER A 27 -15.63 8.43 23.55
N CYS A 28 -15.38 7.34 22.81
CA CYS A 28 -14.32 6.38 23.11
C CYS A 28 -13.37 6.19 21.92
N ALA A 29 -12.07 6.31 22.18
CA ALA A 29 -11.01 6.03 21.23
C ALA A 29 -9.82 5.35 21.91
N ILE A 30 -9.19 4.42 21.20
CA ILE A 30 -7.95 3.78 21.62
C ILE A 30 -6.80 4.45 20.87
N LEU A 31 -5.75 4.79 21.59
CA LEU A 31 -4.52 5.35 21.05
C LEU A 31 -3.46 4.25 20.95
N GLY A 32 -2.76 4.21 19.83
CA GLY A 32 -1.57 3.38 19.71
C GLY A 32 -0.37 4.00 20.42
N LYS A 33 0.74 3.27 20.40
CA LYS A 33 2.07 3.77 20.71
C LYS A 33 2.49 4.80 19.66
N LYS A 34 3.22 5.81 20.10
CA LYS A 34 3.81 6.81 19.20
C LYS A 34 4.88 6.16 18.32
N PHE A 35 4.79 6.41 17.01
CA PHE A 35 5.81 6.07 16.02
C PHE A 35 7.07 6.94 16.20
N ASP A 36 8.22 6.40 15.83
CA ASP A 36 9.49 7.12 15.92
C ASP A 36 9.49 8.38 15.02
N CYS A 37 9.84 9.52 15.62
CA CYS A 37 9.97 10.79 14.91
C CYS A 37 11.03 10.75 13.82
N SER A 38 12.02 9.84 13.91
CA SER A 38 13.05 9.64 12.89
C SER A 38 12.46 9.24 11.53
N PHE A 39 11.20 8.80 11.48
CA PHE A 39 10.49 8.44 10.24
C PHE A 39 9.66 9.57 9.63
N ALA A 40 9.64 10.76 10.23
CA ALA A 40 8.87 11.90 9.71
C ALA A 40 9.27 12.29 8.26
N TRP A 41 10.52 12.05 7.86
CA TRP A 41 10.98 12.31 6.49
C TRP A 41 10.26 11.43 5.44
N LEU A 42 9.80 10.22 5.80
CA LEU A 42 9.01 9.38 4.91
C LEU A 42 7.67 10.06 4.60
N LEU A 43 7.06 10.70 5.61
CA LEU A 43 5.81 11.42 5.45
C LEU A 43 5.96 12.62 4.53
N GLU A 44 7.10 13.31 4.58
CA GLU A 44 7.40 14.41 3.68
C GLU A 44 7.68 13.94 2.24
N ARG A 45 8.47 12.87 2.11
CA ARG A 45 8.82 12.26 0.82
C ARG A 45 7.59 11.86 0.03
N TYR A 46 6.65 11.18 0.67
CA TYR A 46 5.45 10.64 0.01
C TYR A 46 4.19 11.49 0.21
N LYS A 47 4.33 12.72 0.72
CA LYS A 47 3.20 13.64 0.97
C LYS A 47 2.09 13.01 1.84
N LEU A 48 2.52 12.28 2.88
CA LEU A 48 1.66 11.58 3.84
C LEU A 48 1.54 12.31 5.20
N SER A 49 2.18 13.47 5.38
CA SER A 49 1.94 14.33 6.54
C SER A 49 0.52 14.93 6.51
N ASP A 50 -0.04 15.20 7.68
CA ASP A 50 -1.37 15.83 7.83
C ASP A 50 -1.50 17.16 7.08
N LYS A 51 -0.40 17.88 6.84
CA LYS A 51 -0.41 19.13 6.05
C LYS A 51 -0.75 18.91 4.56
N TYR A 52 -0.62 17.68 4.07
CA TYR A 52 -0.97 17.28 2.70
C TYR A 52 -2.37 16.63 2.62
N ALA A 53 -3.23 16.88 3.59
CA ALA A 53 -4.59 16.36 3.59
C ALA A 53 -5.33 16.65 2.28
N ILE A 54 -5.92 15.60 1.69
CA ILE A 54 -6.62 15.68 0.41
C ILE A 54 -8.05 16.16 0.68
N LYS A 55 -8.37 17.37 0.23
CA LYS A 55 -9.68 18.00 0.49
C LYS A 55 -10.74 17.70 -0.56
N ALA A 56 -10.32 17.41 -1.80
CA ALA A 56 -11.21 17.15 -2.91
C ALA A 56 -10.88 15.78 -3.52
N ASP A 57 -11.92 15.00 -3.79
CA ASP A 57 -11.78 13.75 -4.53
C ASP A 57 -11.40 14.04 -5.97
N THR A 58 -10.35 13.38 -6.47
CA THR A 58 -9.93 13.49 -7.88
C THR A 58 -10.79 12.64 -8.81
N GLY A 59 -11.65 11.80 -8.26
CA GLY A 59 -12.58 10.91 -8.95
C GLY A 59 -11.89 9.67 -9.51
N VAL A 60 -12.62 8.55 -9.50
CA VAL A 60 -12.11 7.28 -10.03
C VAL A 60 -11.91 7.35 -11.54
N LYS A 61 -10.73 6.91 -11.98
CA LYS A 61 -10.33 6.80 -13.38
C LYS A 61 -10.47 5.34 -13.84
N PHE A 62 -10.66 5.18 -15.14
CA PHE A 62 -10.85 3.88 -15.78
C PHE A 62 -9.68 3.57 -16.71
N PRO A 63 -9.50 2.29 -17.10
CA PRO A 63 -8.47 1.90 -18.06
C PRO A 63 -8.44 2.79 -19.31
N GLY A 64 -7.23 3.13 -19.76
CA GLY A 64 -6.98 4.07 -20.86
C GLY A 64 -6.91 5.55 -20.45
N HIS A 65 -7.35 5.93 -19.25
CA HIS A 65 -7.18 7.29 -18.76
C HIS A 65 -5.73 7.58 -18.32
N SER A 66 -5.21 8.78 -18.60
CA SER A 66 -3.81 9.15 -18.29
C SER A 66 -3.44 9.14 -16.80
N LYS A 67 -4.44 9.26 -15.93
CA LYS A 67 -4.32 9.15 -14.45
C LYS A 67 -4.72 7.79 -13.87
N PHE A 68 -4.89 6.77 -14.72
CA PHE A 68 -5.09 5.37 -14.35
C PHE A 68 -3.86 4.54 -14.71
N VAL A 69 -3.33 3.75 -13.76
CA VAL A 69 -2.08 3.00 -13.98
C VAL A 69 -2.07 1.64 -13.29
N PHE A 70 -1.49 0.65 -13.98
CA PHE A 70 -1.08 -0.61 -13.36
C PHE A 70 0.33 -0.48 -12.81
N VAL A 71 0.55 -0.96 -11.59
CA VAL A 71 1.85 -0.94 -10.92
C VAL A 71 2.25 -2.35 -10.55
N THR A 72 3.49 -2.72 -10.86
CA THR A 72 4.08 -3.99 -10.45
C THR A 72 5.53 -3.78 -10.05
N ALA A 73 6.16 -4.82 -9.53
CA ALA A 73 7.56 -4.82 -9.19
C ALA A 73 8.16 -6.22 -9.27
N ALA A 74 9.42 -6.31 -9.71
CA ALA A 74 10.12 -7.59 -9.82
C ALA A 74 11.63 -7.41 -9.64
N SER A 75 12.30 -8.44 -9.13
CA SER A 75 13.73 -8.64 -9.34
C SER A 75 13.95 -9.53 -10.56
N ALA A 76 15.19 -9.61 -11.05
CA ALA A 76 15.56 -10.45 -12.20
C ALA A 76 15.12 -11.92 -12.05
N ASN A 77 15.04 -12.45 -10.83
CA ASN A 77 14.59 -13.82 -10.56
C ASN A 77 13.12 -14.06 -10.92
N TYR A 78 12.31 -13.00 -10.95
CA TYR A 78 10.89 -13.05 -11.29
C TYR A 78 10.62 -12.49 -12.69
N PHE A 79 11.66 -12.34 -13.52
CA PHE A 79 11.51 -11.82 -14.88
C PHE A 79 10.53 -12.65 -15.74
N PRO A 80 10.52 -14.01 -15.70
CA PRO A 80 9.56 -14.79 -16.48
C PRO A 80 8.10 -14.48 -16.13
N SER A 81 7.76 -14.40 -14.84
CA SER A 81 6.39 -14.07 -14.41
C SER A 81 6.03 -12.61 -14.67
N LEU A 82 6.98 -11.69 -14.49
CA LEU A 82 6.83 -10.28 -14.85
C LEU A 82 6.51 -10.11 -16.34
N ARG A 83 7.24 -10.81 -17.22
CA ARG A 83 7.01 -10.82 -18.67
C ARG A 83 5.59 -11.28 -19.00
N MET A 84 5.15 -12.38 -18.38
CA MET A 84 3.79 -12.91 -18.54
C MET A 84 2.72 -11.90 -18.10
N LEU A 85 2.89 -11.28 -16.92
CA LEU A 85 1.97 -10.26 -16.43
C LEU A 85 1.88 -9.07 -17.39
N ILE A 86 3.03 -8.55 -17.86
CA ILE A 86 3.05 -7.41 -18.79
C ILE A 86 2.31 -7.77 -20.09
N ALA A 87 2.62 -8.93 -20.68
CA ALA A 87 1.94 -9.41 -21.87
C ALA A 87 0.42 -9.52 -21.66
N ASN A 88 0.00 -10.11 -20.54
CA ASN A 88 -1.41 -10.29 -20.19
C ASN A 88 -2.14 -8.95 -19.96
N ILE A 89 -1.52 -7.97 -19.30
CA ILE A 89 -2.10 -6.63 -19.18
C ILE A 89 -2.24 -5.98 -20.56
N LYS A 90 -1.23 -6.11 -21.44
CA LYS A 90 -1.29 -5.53 -22.78
C LYS A 90 -2.32 -6.22 -23.69
N GLU A 91 -2.51 -7.52 -23.53
CA GLU A 91 -3.53 -8.29 -24.23
C GLU A 91 -4.95 -7.80 -23.87
N HIS A 92 -5.24 -7.59 -22.58
CA HIS A 92 -6.57 -7.18 -22.14
C HIS A 92 -6.82 -5.66 -22.21
N PHE A 93 -5.84 -4.83 -21.87
CA PHE A 93 -6.04 -3.38 -21.71
C PHE A 93 -5.38 -2.54 -22.83
N GLY A 94 -4.65 -3.17 -23.74
CA GLY A 94 -4.05 -2.55 -24.92
C GLY A 94 -2.85 -1.64 -24.63
N CYS A 95 -2.25 -1.12 -25.70
CA CYS A 95 -1.04 -0.31 -25.62
C CYS A 95 -1.24 1.07 -24.97
N GLN A 96 -2.43 1.65 -25.06
CA GLN A 96 -2.76 2.94 -24.42
C GLN A 96 -2.66 2.90 -22.90
N GLN A 97 -2.79 1.71 -22.30
CA GLN A 97 -2.75 1.55 -20.87
C GLN A 97 -1.32 1.60 -20.33
N LYS A 98 -1.04 2.54 -19.43
CA LYS A 98 0.25 2.67 -18.77
C LYS A 98 0.49 1.57 -17.72
N ILE A 99 1.72 1.07 -17.70
CA ILE A 99 2.26 0.18 -16.65
C ILE A 99 3.51 0.86 -16.07
N ILE A 100 3.61 0.90 -14.74
CA ILE A 100 4.86 1.24 -14.03
C ILE A 100 5.38 -0.05 -13.39
N ALA A 101 6.61 -0.43 -13.73
CA ALA A 101 7.29 -1.58 -13.15
C ALA A 101 8.51 -1.12 -12.35
N TYR A 102 8.57 -1.48 -11.07
CA TYR A 102 9.74 -1.26 -10.23
C TYR A 102 10.74 -2.40 -10.35
N ASP A 103 11.99 -2.08 -10.63
CA ASP A 103 13.13 -2.98 -10.49
C ASP A 103 13.52 -3.09 -9.01
N LEU A 104 13.31 -4.28 -8.45
CA LEU A 104 13.68 -4.65 -7.09
C LEU A 104 15.10 -5.24 -7.01
N GLY A 105 15.75 -5.42 -8.15
CA GLY A 105 17.11 -5.92 -8.24
C GLY A 105 17.41 -6.54 -9.59
N ASN A 106 18.39 -5.94 -10.28
CA ASN A 106 19.10 -6.48 -11.43
C ASN A 106 18.29 -6.67 -12.72
N VAL A 107 17.03 -6.25 -12.81
CA VAL A 107 16.30 -6.25 -14.10
C VAL A 107 16.92 -5.23 -15.06
N THR A 108 17.07 -3.99 -14.59
CA THR A 108 17.62 -2.87 -15.38
C THR A 108 19.11 -3.02 -15.71
N LYS A 109 19.82 -3.89 -14.99
CA LYS A 109 21.22 -4.24 -15.25
C LYS A 109 21.40 -5.30 -16.33
N ASN A 110 20.34 -6.02 -16.69
CA ASN A 110 20.37 -7.05 -17.72
C ASN A 110 19.94 -6.45 -19.06
N SER A 111 20.90 -6.25 -19.96
CA SER A 111 20.65 -5.62 -21.26
C SER A 111 19.65 -6.39 -22.12
N THR A 112 19.70 -7.73 -22.12
CA THR A 112 18.76 -8.57 -22.88
C THR A 112 17.33 -8.40 -22.37
N MET A 113 17.12 -8.42 -21.04
CA MET A 113 15.81 -8.15 -20.45
C MET A 113 15.32 -6.74 -20.82
N MET A 114 16.19 -5.73 -20.74
CA MET A 114 15.81 -4.35 -21.05
C MET A 114 15.53 -4.12 -22.54
N VAL A 115 16.20 -4.80 -23.47
CA VAL A 115 15.87 -4.73 -24.90
C VAL A 115 14.43 -5.18 -25.13
N GLU A 116 14.04 -6.31 -24.52
CA GLU A 116 12.67 -6.79 -24.62
C GLU A 116 11.68 -5.81 -23.99
N LEU A 117 11.93 -5.38 -22.75
CA LEU A 117 11.03 -4.51 -22.01
C LEU A 117 10.87 -3.11 -22.64
N ASN A 118 11.95 -2.55 -23.21
CA ASN A 118 11.91 -1.25 -23.88
C ASN A 118 11.08 -1.28 -25.17
N SER A 119 10.83 -2.46 -25.75
CA SER A 119 9.93 -2.62 -26.90
C SER A 119 8.44 -2.56 -26.51
N VAL A 120 8.11 -2.63 -25.22
CA VAL A 120 6.73 -2.62 -24.74
C VAL A 120 6.21 -1.18 -24.68
N CYS A 121 5.13 -0.92 -25.41
CA CYS A 121 4.42 0.36 -25.41
C CYS A 121 3.97 0.79 -24.00
N ASN A 122 4.11 2.07 -23.65
CA ASN A 122 3.64 2.67 -22.40
C ASN A 122 4.01 1.86 -21.13
N LEU A 123 5.21 1.27 -21.13
CA LEU A 123 5.84 0.66 -19.96
C LEU A 123 6.91 1.63 -19.43
N GLU A 124 6.80 1.99 -18.16
CA GLU A 124 7.77 2.80 -17.46
C GLU A 124 8.52 1.95 -16.43
N TRP A 125 9.84 2.06 -16.42
CA TRP A 125 10.69 1.40 -15.43
C TRP A 125 11.16 2.39 -14.37
N ARG A 126 11.03 2.00 -13.10
CA ARG A 126 11.57 2.73 -11.96
C ARG A 126 12.51 1.84 -11.18
N ILE A 127 13.60 2.39 -10.65
CA ILE A 127 14.46 1.65 -9.72
C ILE A 127 13.89 1.86 -8.32
N PHE A 128 13.62 0.76 -7.60
CA PHE A 128 13.31 0.88 -6.18
C PHE A 128 14.61 1.01 -5.37
N ASP A 129 14.95 2.25 -5.00
CA ASP A 129 16.19 2.53 -4.29
C ASP A 129 16.10 2.15 -2.80
N PHE A 130 16.44 0.90 -2.49
CA PHE A 130 16.51 0.40 -1.11
C PHE A 130 17.53 1.14 -0.24
N SER A 131 18.54 1.80 -0.84
CA SER A 131 19.55 2.54 -0.06
C SER A 131 18.95 3.76 0.65
N GLN A 132 17.90 4.32 0.06
CA GLN A 132 17.14 5.46 0.59
C GLN A 132 15.98 5.05 1.49
N MET A 133 15.78 3.76 1.76
CA MET A 133 14.73 3.28 2.66
C MET A 133 15.25 3.03 4.07
N VAL A 134 14.34 3.03 5.05
CA VAL A 134 14.65 2.61 6.42
C VAL A 134 15.30 1.22 6.43
N GLN A 135 16.23 1.00 7.36
CA GLN A 135 16.90 -0.30 7.49
C GLN A 135 15.93 -1.38 7.98
N GLY A 136 16.35 -2.64 7.92
CA GLY A 136 15.54 -3.78 8.38
C GLY A 136 14.53 -4.25 7.34
N ARG A 137 13.27 -4.44 7.74
CA ARG A 137 12.27 -5.21 6.96
C ARG A 137 12.07 -4.68 5.55
N VAL A 138 12.05 -3.37 5.34
CA VAL A 138 11.83 -2.76 4.02
C VAL A 138 12.90 -3.18 3.00
N ARG A 139 14.14 -3.39 3.44
CA ARG A 139 15.25 -3.81 2.58
C ARG A 139 15.29 -5.32 2.30
N HIS A 140 14.45 -6.11 2.97
CA HIS A 140 14.33 -7.54 2.74
C HIS A 140 13.17 -7.82 1.78
N LEU A 141 13.46 -8.28 0.56
CA LEU A 141 12.44 -8.50 -0.48
C LEU A 141 11.27 -9.39 -0.02
N LYS A 142 11.55 -10.43 0.77
CA LYS A 142 10.56 -11.39 1.28
C LYS A 142 9.64 -10.83 2.37
N SER A 143 9.92 -9.65 2.90
CA SER A 143 9.00 -9.00 3.84
C SER A 143 7.82 -8.34 3.12
N TYR A 144 7.96 -8.05 1.83
CA TYR A 144 7.02 -7.28 1.01
C TYR A 144 6.67 -5.87 1.55
N ALA A 145 7.34 -5.42 2.61
CA ALA A 145 7.16 -4.11 3.21
C ALA A 145 7.43 -2.96 2.23
N TRP A 146 8.30 -3.19 1.25
CA TRP A 146 8.64 -2.23 0.20
C TRP A 146 7.45 -1.87 -0.72
N LYS A 147 6.42 -2.74 -0.83
CA LYS A 147 5.25 -2.52 -1.71
C LYS A 147 4.54 -1.21 -1.40
N ILE A 148 4.39 -0.89 -0.11
CA ILE A 148 3.67 0.32 0.31
C ILE A 148 4.33 1.59 -0.21
N PHE A 149 5.66 1.61 -0.28
CA PHE A 149 6.43 2.78 -0.69
C PHE A 149 6.32 2.98 -2.20
N ALA A 150 6.34 1.89 -2.98
CA ALA A 150 6.08 1.96 -4.42
C ALA A 150 4.65 2.45 -4.71
N MET A 151 3.65 1.95 -3.97
CA MET A 151 2.27 2.45 -4.09
C MET A 151 2.14 3.92 -3.69
N ALA A 152 2.79 4.34 -2.60
CA ALA A 152 2.78 5.73 -2.14
C ALA A 152 3.47 6.67 -3.13
N ASP A 153 4.58 6.26 -3.74
CA ASP A 153 5.29 6.99 -4.79
C ASP A 153 4.38 7.24 -6.00
N VAL A 154 3.73 6.19 -6.52
CA VAL A 154 2.85 6.31 -7.69
C VAL A 154 1.60 7.15 -7.39
N LEU A 155 1.06 7.10 -6.16
CA LEU A 155 -0.08 7.93 -5.76
C LEU A 155 0.24 9.44 -5.73
N LEU A 156 1.51 9.85 -5.80
CA LEU A 156 1.86 11.26 -6.01
C LEU A 156 1.41 11.74 -7.39
N GLU A 157 1.45 10.86 -8.39
CA GLU A 157 1.28 11.19 -9.80
C GLU A 157 -0.08 10.75 -10.39
N TYR A 158 -0.67 9.68 -9.86
CA TYR A 158 -1.88 9.04 -10.41
C TYR A 158 -3.05 9.07 -9.43
N ASP A 159 -4.26 9.06 -9.99
CA ASP A 159 -5.50 9.14 -9.21
C ASP A 159 -6.05 7.74 -8.91
N THR A 160 -5.95 6.82 -9.86
CA THR A 160 -6.37 5.42 -9.69
C THR A 160 -5.20 4.50 -10.02
N VAL A 161 -4.82 3.70 -9.05
CA VAL A 161 -3.66 2.79 -9.12
C VAL A 161 -4.14 1.38 -8.87
N ILE A 162 -3.74 0.44 -9.73
CA ILE A 162 -3.92 -0.99 -9.47
C ILE A 162 -2.55 -1.63 -9.28
N TRP A 163 -2.26 -2.04 -8.05
CA TRP A 163 -1.10 -2.88 -7.76
C TRP A 163 -1.39 -4.32 -8.19
N VAL A 164 -0.43 -4.92 -8.88
CA VAL A 164 -0.45 -6.33 -9.27
C VAL A 164 0.90 -7.00 -9.06
N ASP A 165 0.92 -8.08 -8.31
CA ASP A 165 2.06 -8.98 -8.21
C ASP A 165 2.27 -9.71 -9.54
N THR A 166 3.50 -10.13 -9.83
CA THR A 166 3.85 -10.81 -11.09
C THR A 166 3.17 -12.16 -11.29
N SER A 167 2.53 -12.70 -10.26
CA SER A 167 1.73 -13.93 -10.31
C SER A 167 0.26 -13.71 -10.69
N ILE A 168 -0.20 -12.47 -10.83
CA ILE A 168 -1.58 -12.17 -11.20
C ILE A 168 -1.79 -12.39 -12.69
N PHE A 169 -2.98 -12.90 -13.03
CA PHE A 169 -3.44 -13.06 -14.40
C PHE A 169 -4.87 -12.53 -14.52
N PHE A 170 -5.09 -11.66 -15.50
CA PHE A 170 -6.40 -11.14 -15.85
C PHE A 170 -7.09 -12.10 -16.81
N ALA A 171 -8.33 -12.46 -16.51
CA ALA A 171 -9.19 -13.24 -17.42
C ALA A 171 -10.04 -12.34 -18.33
N SER A 172 -10.13 -11.04 -18.02
CA SER A 172 -10.85 -10.04 -18.81
C SER A 172 -10.34 -8.63 -18.51
N ASP A 173 -10.73 -7.69 -19.35
CA ASP A 173 -10.49 -6.24 -19.19
C ASP A 173 -11.57 -5.52 -18.35
N ASN A 174 -12.58 -6.26 -17.90
CA ASN A 174 -13.74 -5.68 -17.23
C ASN A 174 -13.47 -5.43 -15.75
N LEU A 175 -12.92 -4.25 -15.46
CA LEU A 175 -12.76 -3.73 -14.09
C LEU A 175 -13.99 -2.95 -13.60
N THR A 176 -15.07 -2.86 -14.39
CA THR A 176 -16.22 -2.02 -14.03
C THR A 176 -17.00 -2.53 -12.82
N THR A 177 -16.94 -3.84 -12.57
CA THR A 177 -17.55 -4.50 -11.41
C THR A 177 -17.04 -3.96 -10.08
N ILE A 178 -15.84 -3.39 -10.06
CA ILE A 178 -15.25 -2.78 -8.88
C ILE A 178 -15.03 -1.27 -9.00
N LEU A 179 -14.64 -0.77 -10.17
CA LEU A 179 -14.40 0.67 -10.36
C LEU A 179 -15.71 1.49 -10.30
N LYS A 180 -16.85 0.96 -10.75
CA LYS A 180 -18.13 1.68 -10.63
C LYS A 180 -18.62 1.78 -9.19
N PRO A 181 -18.65 0.71 -8.37
CA PRO A 181 -18.94 0.85 -6.94
C PRO A 181 -17.99 1.80 -6.22
N LEU A 182 -16.70 1.76 -6.55
CA LEU A 182 -15.68 2.67 -6.02
C LEU A 182 -16.00 4.13 -6.36
N GLN A 183 -16.30 4.41 -7.63
CA GLN A 183 -16.66 5.74 -8.12
C GLN A 183 -17.92 6.29 -7.44
N ASN A 184 -18.90 5.42 -7.18
CA ASN A 184 -20.15 5.78 -6.52
C ASN A 184 -20.07 5.74 -4.99
N ALA A 185 -18.86 5.65 -4.41
CA ALA A 185 -18.62 5.56 -2.97
C ALA A 185 -19.40 4.44 -2.25
N LYS A 186 -19.74 3.35 -2.97
CA LYS A 186 -20.40 2.16 -2.40
C LYS A 186 -19.41 1.22 -1.70
N ILE A 187 -18.13 1.31 -2.07
CA ILE A 187 -17.02 0.60 -1.45
C ILE A 187 -15.88 1.58 -1.15
N GLY A 188 -15.01 1.24 -0.19
CA GLY A 188 -13.92 2.13 0.26
C GLY A 188 -12.83 2.39 -0.78
N SER A 189 -12.02 3.42 -0.58
CA SER A 189 -11.01 3.85 -1.57
C SER A 189 -9.84 2.89 -1.78
N VAL A 190 -9.73 1.84 -0.96
CA VAL A 190 -8.73 0.78 -1.06
C VAL A 190 -9.44 -0.57 -1.06
N GLN A 191 -9.17 -1.40 -2.07
CA GLN A 191 -9.76 -2.72 -2.22
C GLN A 191 -8.68 -3.80 -2.28
N LEU A 192 -8.82 -4.83 -1.46
CA LEU A 192 -7.98 -6.03 -1.43
C LEU A 192 -8.81 -7.20 -1.94
N MET A 193 -8.35 -7.83 -3.02
CA MET A 193 -9.21 -8.66 -3.87
C MET A 193 -9.11 -10.15 -3.53
N GLY A 194 -9.47 -10.56 -2.32
CA GLY A 194 -9.56 -11.99 -1.99
C GLY A 194 -9.21 -12.32 -0.55
N ASN A 195 -9.88 -13.34 0.03
CA ASN A 195 -9.57 -13.85 1.35
C ASN A 195 -8.40 -14.85 1.25
N THR A 196 -7.39 -14.73 2.11
CA THR A 196 -6.22 -15.64 2.09
C THR A 196 -6.47 -16.98 2.78
N GLY A 197 -7.68 -17.20 3.32
CA GLY A 197 -8.05 -18.41 4.05
C GLY A 197 -7.52 -18.45 5.48
N HIS A 198 -6.89 -17.38 5.96
CA HIS A 198 -6.39 -17.28 7.33
C HIS A 198 -6.64 -15.87 7.91
N GLY A 199 -6.53 -15.73 9.23
CA GLY A 199 -6.67 -14.44 9.91
C GLY A 199 -5.38 -13.62 9.94
N LYS A 200 -5.47 -12.37 10.41
CA LYS A 200 -4.37 -11.40 10.47
C LYS A 200 -3.30 -11.78 11.49
N ASN A 201 -3.66 -12.49 12.55
CA ASN A 201 -2.74 -12.78 13.66
C ASN A 201 -1.58 -13.70 13.29
N ILE A 202 -1.76 -14.52 12.25
CA ILE A 202 -0.72 -15.43 11.78
C ILE A 202 0.28 -14.69 10.89
N ALA A 203 -0.17 -13.65 10.19
CA ALA A 203 0.65 -12.89 9.24
C ALA A 203 1.22 -11.58 9.81
N THR A 204 0.69 -11.09 10.94
CA THR A 204 1.06 -9.81 11.53
C THR A 204 1.84 -10.03 12.82
N HIS A 205 3.03 -9.42 12.93
CA HIS A 205 3.80 -9.47 14.17
C HIS A 205 3.00 -8.81 15.31
N PRO A 206 2.82 -9.44 16.49
CA PRO A 206 1.95 -8.92 17.55
C PRO A 206 2.26 -7.49 18.01
N GLY A 207 3.55 -7.13 18.05
CA GLY A 207 3.98 -5.77 18.41
C GLY A 207 3.46 -4.66 17.47
N MET A 208 2.94 -5.01 16.28
CA MET A 208 2.30 -4.04 15.38
C MET A 208 1.00 -3.47 15.98
N TYR A 209 0.29 -4.27 16.80
CA TYR A 209 -0.97 -3.86 17.43
C TYR A 209 -0.78 -2.88 18.57
N GLU A 210 0.44 -2.74 19.11
CA GLU A 210 0.75 -1.64 20.03
C GLU A 210 0.64 -0.29 19.32
N PHE A 211 1.09 -0.20 18.06
CA PHE A 211 1.04 1.03 17.27
C PHE A 211 -0.29 1.22 16.54
N LEU A 212 -0.89 0.13 16.09
CA LEU A 212 -2.14 0.09 15.35
C LEU A 212 -3.18 -0.75 16.11
N PRO A 213 -3.72 -0.25 17.24
CA PRO A 213 -4.75 -0.96 17.99
C PRO A 213 -5.95 -1.23 17.09
N MET A 214 -6.46 -2.47 17.15
CA MET A 214 -7.72 -2.85 16.52
C MET A 214 -8.73 -3.27 17.59
N ALA A 215 -10.02 -3.13 17.30
CA ALA A 215 -11.13 -3.48 18.20
C ALA A 215 -11.40 -5.00 18.22
N ALA A 216 -10.34 -5.80 18.20
CA ALA A 216 -10.39 -7.25 18.14
C ALA A 216 -9.59 -7.84 19.32
N ASN A 217 -10.07 -8.94 19.89
CA ASN A 217 -9.42 -9.61 21.00
C ASN A 217 -8.23 -10.43 20.47
N PHE A 218 -7.05 -9.81 20.41
CA PHE A 218 -5.80 -10.52 20.11
C PHE A 218 -5.33 -11.32 21.32
N GLY A 219 -5.96 -12.47 21.55
CA GLY A 219 -5.47 -13.45 22.52
C GLY A 219 -4.16 -14.10 22.04
N PRO A 220 -3.26 -14.50 22.95
CA PRO A 220 -2.03 -15.24 22.60
C PRO A 220 -2.29 -16.66 22.04
N THR A 221 -3.54 -17.12 22.06
CA THR A 221 -3.97 -18.40 21.50
C THR A 221 -4.14 -18.28 19.99
N LYS A 222 -3.07 -18.63 19.28
CA LYS A 222 -3.03 -18.85 17.84
C LYS A 222 -4.10 -19.87 17.44
N THR A 223 -5.17 -19.46 16.78
CA THR A 223 -6.03 -20.40 16.05
C THR A 223 -5.83 -20.22 14.55
N ASN A 224 -5.54 -21.33 13.87
CA ASN A 224 -5.27 -21.40 12.44
C ASN A 224 -6.52 -21.22 11.56
N GLU A 225 -7.62 -20.78 12.16
CA GLU A 225 -8.93 -20.67 11.52
C GLU A 225 -9.46 -19.25 11.75
N SER A 226 -10.14 -18.70 10.75
CA SER A 226 -10.93 -17.47 10.87
C SER A 226 -12.12 -17.74 11.81
N GLY A 227 -11.83 -17.71 13.10
CA GLY A 227 -12.73 -17.90 14.23
C GLY A 227 -11.95 -17.55 15.52
N ASN A 228 -12.63 -16.94 16.50
CA ASN A 228 -12.06 -16.29 17.70
C ASN A 228 -11.54 -14.86 17.48
N ASP A 229 -12.39 -13.95 17.01
CA ASP A 229 -12.09 -12.52 16.89
C ASP A 229 -10.86 -12.13 16.04
N ASP A 230 -10.23 -13.07 15.30
CA ASP A 230 -9.16 -12.77 14.34
C ASP A 230 -9.75 -12.28 13.01
N PRO A 231 -9.55 -11.00 12.64
CA PRO A 231 -10.10 -10.49 11.39
C PRO A 231 -9.47 -11.23 10.20
N PRO A 232 -10.23 -11.52 9.14
CA PRO A 232 -9.70 -12.19 7.96
C PRO A 232 -8.56 -11.37 7.34
N GLN A 233 -7.51 -12.07 6.91
CA GLN A 233 -6.48 -11.49 6.07
C GLN A 233 -6.95 -11.52 4.61
N PHE A 234 -6.71 -10.42 3.90
CA PHE A 234 -6.97 -10.33 2.48
C PHE A 234 -5.67 -10.32 1.69
N GLU A 235 -5.70 -10.83 0.47
CA GLU A 235 -4.54 -10.88 -0.39
C GLU A 235 -4.08 -9.49 -0.80
N SER A 236 -2.76 -9.33 -0.94
CA SER A 236 -2.12 -8.08 -1.40
C SER A 236 -1.43 -8.25 -2.75
N GLY A 237 -1.77 -9.33 -3.47
CA GLY A 237 -1.32 -9.58 -4.84
C GLY A 237 -2.06 -8.71 -5.85
N PHE A 238 -3.30 -8.33 -5.56
CA PHE A 238 -4.12 -7.43 -6.37
C PHE A 238 -4.76 -6.38 -5.46
N VAL A 239 -4.36 -5.12 -5.62
CA VAL A 239 -4.87 -4.00 -4.80
C VAL A 239 -5.33 -2.86 -5.69
N ILE A 240 -6.54 -2.34 -5.46
CA ILE A 240 -7.02 -1.13 -6.11
C ILE A 240 -6.95 0.02 -5.12
N LEU A 241 -6.37 1.13 -5.54
CA LEU A 241 -6.17 2.34 -4.76
C LEU A 241 -6.74 3.53 -5.52
N GLN A 242 -7.71 4.22 -4.93
CA GLN A 242 -8.12 5.56 -5.34
C GLN A 242 -7.44 6.60 -4.46
N LYS A 243 -6.90 7.66 -5.08
CA LYS A 243 -6.27 8.79 -4.39
C LYS A 243 -7.33 9.59 -3.64
N THR A 244 -7.43 9.34 -2.35
CA THR A 244 -8.32 10.03 -1.41
C THR A 244 -7.59 10.29 -0.09
N GLU A 245 -8.18 11.10 0.78
CA GLU A 245 -7.68 11.27 2.14
C GLU A 245 -7.63 9.94 2.91
N GLN A 246 -8.61 9.05 2.70
CA GLN A 246 -8.64 7.72 3.32
C GLN A 246 -7.41 6.89 2.89
N THR A 247 -7.10 6.87 1.60
CA THR A 247 -5.92 6.16 1.09
C THR A 247 -4.62 6.79 1.59
N ARG A 248 -4.53 8.13 1.63
CA ARG A 248 -3.37 8.84 2.19
C ARG A 248 -3.13 8.49 3.66
N GLN A 249 -4.19 8.48 4.47
CA GLN A 249 -4.11 8.08 5.88
C GLN A 249 -3.69 6.61 6.03
N LEU A 250 -4.25 5.69 5.24
CA LEU A 250 -3.83 4.29 5.25
C LEU A 250 -2.32 4.17 4.96
N MET A 251 -1.85 4.86 3.91
CA MET A 251 -0.44 4.89 3.52
C MET A 251 0.43 5.48 4.64
N LYS A 252 0.01 6.59 5.27
CA LYS A 252 0.72 7.22 6.39
C LYS A 252 1.03 6.20 7.50
N TRP A 253 0.01 5.53 8.01
CA TRP A 253 0.16 4.63 9.15
C TRP A 253 0.94 3.35 8.80
N HIS A 254 0.85 2.90 7.56
CA HIS A 254 1.63 1.75 7.10
C HIS A 254 3.11 2.10 6.87
N ASN A 255 3.42 3.31 6.36
CA ASN A 255 4.79 3.76 6.09
C ASN A 255 5.62 4.00 7.36
N LEU A 256 5.00 4.23 8.51
CA LEU A 256 5.68 4.48 9.78
C LEU A 256 6.07 3.22 10.56
N ASN A 257 5.75 2.03 10.05
CA ASN A 257 5.72 0.80 10.86
C ASN A 257 6.89 -0.17 10.57
N TYR A 258 8.14 0.31 10.63
CA TYR A 258 9.33 -0.42 10.22
C TYR A 258 10.56 -0.25 11.11
#